data_AF-A0A329SV62-F1
#
_entry.id   AF-A0A329SV62-F1
#
_cell.length_a   1.000
_cell.length_b   1.000
_cell.length_c   1.000
_cell.angle_alpha   90.00
_cell.angle_beta   90.00
_cell.angle_gamma   90.00
#
_symmetry.space_group_name_H-M   'P 1'
#
loop_
_entity.id
_entity.type
_entity.pdbx_description
1 polymer ?
#
loop_
_entity_poly.entity_id
_entity_poly.type
_entity_poly.pdbx_seq_one_letter_code
_entity_poly.pdbx_strand_id
1 'polypeptide(L)' 'MASVYDEVEIEDMEFNAEEQVYYYPCPCGDRFSIDLEELYDGEDIATCPSCSLTIRVIFDEENLPEPAEEEEEE' A
#
# COMPACT_ATOMS: atom_id res chain seq x y z
N MET A 1 -9.86 -18.30 -6.86
CA MET A 1 -9.83 -16.99 -7.55
C MET A 1 -9.83 -15.96 -6.43
N ALA A 2 -8.66 -15.53 -5.97
CA ALA A 2 -8.59 -14.40 -5.04
C ALA A 2 -9.13 -13.20 -5.81
N SER A 3 -10.32 -12.76 -5.42
CA SER A 3 -11.08 -11.77 -6.17
C SER A 3 -10.67 -10.42 -5.63
N VAL A 4 -9.60 -9.87 -6.20
CA VAL A 4 -9.22 -8.47 -5.98
C VAL A 4 -10.45 -7.61 -6.27
N TYR A 5 -10.81 -6.77 -5.32
CA TYR A 5 -12.02 -5.96 -5.38
C TYR A 5 -11.90 -4.86 -6.44
N ASP A 6 -10.75 -4.18 -6.46
CA ASP A 6 -10.47 -3.08 -7.38
C ASP A 6 -8.96 -2.89 -7.57
N GLU A 7 -8.57 -2.16 -8.60
CA GLU A 7 -7.18 -1.82 -8.94
C GLU A 7 -7.02 -0.30 -8.77
N VAL A 8 -6.19 0.12 -7.83
CA VAL A 8 -6.03 1.52 -7.42
C VAL A 8 -4.60 1.95 -7.67
N GLU A 9 -4.40 3.13 -8.25
CA GLU A 9 -3.07 3.69 -8.45
C GLU A 9 -2.52 4.22 -7.12
N ILE A 10 -1.23 4.03 -6.86
CA ILE A 10 -0.59 4.48 -5.62
C ILE A 10 -0.66 6.00 -5.42
N GLU A 11 -0.83 6.76 -6.50
CA GLU A 11 -1.05 8.21 -6.48
C GLU A 11 -2.38 8.61 -5.81
N ASP A 12 -3.39 7.73 -5.83
CA ASP A 12 -4.69 7.93 -5.17
C ASP A 12 -4.68 7.49 -3.69
N MET A 13 -3.58 6.90 -3.22
CA MET A 13 -3.42 6.49 -1.83
C MET A 13 -2.78 7.58 -0.98
N GLU A 14 -3.14 7.64 0.30
CA GLU A 14 -2.53 8.54 1.27
C GLU A 14 -1.31 7.86 1.90
N PHE A 15 -0.11 8.34 1.58
CA PHE A 15 1.13 7.85 2.19
C PHE A 15 1.34 8.45 3.59
N ASN A 16 1.50 7.61 4.61
CA ASN A 16 1.93 8.01 5.94
C ASN A 16 3.44 7.78 6.11
N ALA A 17 4.22 8.84 6.11
CA ALA A 17 5.67 8.78 6.29
C ALA A 17 6.12 8.36 7.70
N GLU A 18 5.27 8.51 8.73
CA GLU A 18 5.62 8.11 10.10
C GLU A 18 5.56 6.58 10.28
N GLU A 19 4.64 5.93 9.58
CA GLU A 19 4.44 4.47 9.64
C GLU A 19 4.98 3.76 8.39
N GLN A 20 5.31 4.50 7.33
CA GLN A 20 5.62 3.99 6.00
C GLN A 20 4.49 3.10 5.44
N VAL A 21 3.24 3.52 5.63
CA VAL A 21 2.03 2.78 5.24
C VAL A 21 1.20 3.62 4.28
N TYR A 22 0.68 3.00 3.23
CA TYR A 22 -0.32 3.61 2.35
C TYR A 22 -1.73 3.29 2.80
N TYR A 23 -2.55 4.33 2.87
CA TYR A 23 -3.95 4.25 3.26
C TYR A 23 -4.87 4.57 2.08
N TYR A 24 -5.93 3.78 1.92
CA TYR A 24 -6.95 4.06 0.90
C TYR A 24 -8.37 3.94 1.49
N PRO A 25 -9.28 4.91 1.23
CA PRO A 25 -10.63 4.87 1.78
C PRO A 25 -11.42 3.67 1.24
N CYS A 26 -11.90 2.82 2.14
CA CYS A 26 -12.72 1.67 1.76
C CYS A 26 -14.20 2.05 1.77
N PRO A 27 -15.01 1.59 0.80
CA PRO A 27 -16.47 1.82 0.80
C PRO A 27 -17.23 1.22 1.99
N CYS A 28 -16.58 0.39 2.82
CA CYS A 28 -17.19 -0.16 4.04
C CYS A 28 -17.22 0.83 5.21
N GLY A 29 -16.45 1.92 5.14
CA GLY A 29 -16.31 2.92 6.21
C GLY A 29 -14.95 2.88 6.94
N ASP A 30 -14.10 1.89 6.66
CA ASP A 30 -12.71 1.83 7.12
C ASP A 30 -11.74 2.20 5.98
N ARG A 31 -10.46 1.88 6.14
CA ARG A 31 -9.41 2.11 5.15
C ARG A 31 -8.61 0.83 4.90
N PHE A 32 -8.19 0.65 3.66
CA PHE A 32 -7.13 -0.30 3.33
C PHE A 32 -5.81 0.25 3.82
N SER A 33 -4.92 -0.67 4.22
CA SER A 33 -3.54 -0.37 4.59
C SER A 33 -2.63 -1.37 3.90
N ILE A 34 -1.46 -0.89 3.46
CA ILE A 34 -0.36 -1.70 2.95
C ILE A 34 0.97 -1.07 3.33
N ASP A 35 1.93 -1.88 3.74
CA ASP A 35 3.25 -1.42 4.13
C ASP A 35 4.09 -1.09 2.88
N LEU A 36 4.92 -0.05 2.97
CA LEU A 36 5.85 0.32 1.90
C LEU A 36 6.86 -0.80 1.63
N GLU A 37 7.31 -1.51 2.68
CA GLU A 37 8.22 -2.66 2.54
C GLU A 37 7.57 -3.79 1.73
N GLU A 38 6.28 -4.08 1.95
CA GLU A 38 5.54 -5.08 1.17
C GLU A 38 5.48 -4.69 -0.32
N LEU A 39 5.23 -3.41 -0.62
CA LEU A 39 5.27 -2.90 -2.00
C LEU A 39 6.66 -3.07 -2.62
N TYR A 40 7.74 -2.84 -1.86
CA TYR A 40 9.11 -3.07 -2.34
C TYR A 40 9.45 -4.55 -2.57
N ASP A 41 8.85 -5.49 -1.81
CA ASP A 41 8.99 -6.93 -2.04
C ASP A 41 8.17 -7.41 -3.28
N GLY A 42 7.40 -6.50 -3.90
CA GLY A 42 6.53 -6.78 -5.03
C GLY A 42 5.12 -7.23 -4.62
N GLU A 43 4.75 -7.03 -3.36
CA GLU A 43 3.43 -7.36 -2.83
C GLU A 43 2.49 -6.17 -3.04
N ASP A 44 1.56 -6.31 -3.99
CA ASP A 44 0.67 -5.24 -4.44
C ASP A 44 -0.72 -5.28 -3.78
N ILE A 45 -0.90 -6.02 -2.68
CA ILE A 45 -2.23 -6.36 -2.16
C ILE A 45 -2.55 -5.65 -0.84
N ALA A 46 -3.29 -4.54 -0.92
CA ALA A 46 -3.74 -3.84 0.27
C ALA A 46 -5.00 -4.50 0.85
N THR A 47 -5.03 -4.68 2.18
CA THR A 47 -6.09 -5.41 2.87
C THR A 47 -6.87 -4.50 3.82
N CYS A 48 -8.19 -4.69 3.85
CA CYS A 48 -9.10 -3.96 4.75
C CYS A 48 -9.47 -4.82 5.97
N PRO A 49 -9.19 -4.38 7.22
CA PRO A 49 -9.43 -5.18 8.42
C PRO A 49 -10.92 -5.40 8.73
N SER A 50 -11.80 -4.49 8.31
CA SER A 50 -13.25 -4.61 8.59
C SER A 50 -14.02 -5.42 7.57
N CYS A 51 -13.57 -5.43 6.32
CA CYS A 51 -14.32 -5.96 5.20
C CYS A 51 -13.67 -7.20 4.57
N SER A 52 -12.44 -7.55 4.98
CA SER A 52 -11.65 -8.64 4.40
C SER A 52 -11.49 -8.56 2.88
N LEU A 53 -11.82 -7.40 2.30
CA LEU A 53 -11.59 -7.11 0.90
C LEU A 53 -10.10 -6.85 0.72
N THR A 54 -9.63 -7.14 -0.48
CA THR A 54 -8.29 -6.82 -0.94
C THR A 54 -8.37 -6.01 -2.22
N ILE A 55 -7.57 -4.97 -2.32
CA ILE A 55 -7.39 -4.19 -3.56
C ILE A 55 -5.97 -4.38 -4.07
N ARG A 56 -5.78 -4.26 -5.37
CA ARG A 56 -4.46 -4.29 -6.00
C ARG A 56 -3.98 -2.86 -6.18
N VAL A 57 -2.79 -2.58 -5.67
CA VAL A 57 -2.13 -1.29 -5.76
C VAL A 57 -1.24 -1.31 -7.00
N ILE A 58 -1.53 -0.45 -7.96
CA ILE A 58 -0.68 -0.23 -9.12
C ILE A 58 0.37 0.81 -8.73
N PHE A 59 1.61 0.36 -8.59
CA PHE A 59 2.76 1.20 -8.29
C PHE A 59 3.88 0.93 -9.29
N ASP A 60 4.74 1.92 -9.45
CA ASP A 60 6.00 1.83 -10.17
C ASP A 60 7.13 2.01 -9.15
N GLU A 61 8.21 1.23 -9.26
CA GLU A 61 9.35 1.28 -8.35
C GLU A 61 9.96 2.68 -8.25
N GLU A 62 9.84 3.48 -9.32
CA GLU A 62 10.28 4.86 -9.42
C GLU A 62 9.36 5.89 -8.74
N ASN A 63 8.12 5.51 -8.41
CA ASN A 63 7.15 6.37 -7.71
C ASN A 63 7.06 6.08 -6.21
N LEU A 64 7.69 5.01 -5.74
CA LEU A 64 7.78 4.72 -4.32
C LEU A 64 8.76 5.69 -3.65
N PRO A 65 8.38 6.31 -2.51
CA PRO A 65 9.30 7.11 -1.72
C PRO A 65 10.41 6.21 -1.19
N GLU A 66 11.65 6.68 -1.26
CA GLU A 66 12.79 5.97 -0.66
C GLU A 66 12.42 5.61 0.78
N PRO A 67 12.47 4.32 1.17
CA PRO A 67 12.19 3.93 2.53
C PRO A 67 13.15 4.74 3.40
N ALA A 68 12.63 5.35 4.48
CA ALA A 68 13.43 6.20 5.34
C ALA A 68 14.68 5.41 5.75
N GLU A 69 15.80 5.81 5.15
CA GLU A 69 17.02 5.05 5.10
C GLU A 69 17.48 4.81 6.55
N GLU A 70 17.45 3.56 7.02
CA GLU A 70 18.56 3.14 7.86
C GLU A 70 19.77 3.19 6.93
N GLU A 71 20.52 4.28 7.08
CA GLU A 71 21.82 4.52 6.46
C GLU A 71 22.60 3.19 6.38
N GLU A 72 22.64 2.54 5.22
CA GLU A 72 23.70 1.58 4.91
C GLU A 72 24.98 2.41 4.72
N GLU A 73 25.54 2.87 5.85
CA GLU A 73 26.94 3.30 5.92
C GLU A 73 27.81 2.05 5.67
N GLU A 74 28.26 1.87 4.41
CA GLU A 74 29.41 1.00 4.09
C GLU A 74 30.75 1.68 4.46
#